data_AF-A0A5N6BMV5-F1
#
_entry.id   AF-A0A5N6BMV5-F1
#
_cell.length_a   1.000
_cell.length_b   1.000
_cell.length_c   1.000
_cell.angle_alpha   90.00
_cell.angle_beta   90.00
_cell.angle_gamma   90.00
#
_symmetry.space_group_name_H-M   'P 1'
#
loop_
_entity.id
_entity.type
_entity.pdbx_description
1 polymer ?
#
loop_
_entity_poly.entity_id
_entity_poly.type
_entity_poly.pdbx_seq_one_letter_code
_entity_poly.pdbx_strand_id
1 'polypeptide(L)'
;MLGTGGPDWCDVWNGNGGTTYSPWHTTCEQKELAPGNHRGGGSVDVDAVTFADRDYVVKVRGTLVGWKTKGVWTRLHDDEHVVCFKNSDGDPMCEVYFSIA
;
A
#
# COMPACT_ATOMS: atom_id res chain seq x y z
N MET A 1 2.62 19.11 -8.98
CA MET A 1 3.83 18.97 -9.83
C MET A 1 4.07 17.48 -9.96
N LEU A 2 4.22 16.96 -11.18
CA LEU A 2 4.44 15.53 -11.45
C LEU A 2 5.91 15.23 -11.16
N GLY A 3 6.20 14.51 -10.08
CA GLY A 3 7.54 14.00 -9.80
C GLY A 3 7.76 12.68 -10.52
N THR A 4 8.37 12.71 -11.69
CA THR A 4 8.97 11.51 -12.31
C THR A 4 10.30 11.23 -11.60
N GLY A 5 10.25 10.60 -10.43
CA GLY A 5 11.43 10.25 -9.62
C GLY A 5 12.22 9.11 -10.27
N GLY A 6 13.56 9.16 -10.14
CA GLY A 6 14.43 8.04 -10.48
C GLY A 6 14.21 6.84 -9.53
N PRO A 7 15.16 5.89 -9.41
CA PRO A 7 15.05 4.85 -8.39
C PRO A 7 15.14 5.48 -7.00
N ASP A 8 13.99 5.78 -6.41
CA ASP A 8 13.87 6.14 -5.01
C ASP A 8 14.02 4.88 -4.17
N TRP A 9 14.43 5.03 -2.91
CA TRP A 9 14.46 3.90 -1.98
C TRP A 9 13.20 3.90 -1.13
N CYS A 10 12.57 2.74 -0.99
CA CYS A 10 11.37 2.53 -0.19
C CYS A 10 11.63 1.53 0.93
N ASP A 11 11.16 1.86 2.12
CA ASP A 11 11.07 0.93 3.24
C ASP A 11 9.74 0.20 3.19
N VAL A 12 9.78 -1.12 3.11
CA VAL A 12 8.61 -2.01 3.09
C VAL A 12 8.58 -2.80 4.39
N TRP A 13 7.46 -2.84 5.10
CA TRP A 13 7.37 -3.60 6.35
C TRP A 13 7.10 -5.09 6.14
N ASN A 14 6.48 -5.46 5.00
CA ASN A 14 6.15 -6.82 4.60
C ASN A 14 6.77 -7.15 3.22
N GLY A 15 8.10 -7.16 3.12
CA GLY A 15 8.82 -7.44 1.87
C GLY A 15 8.42 -8.75 1.16
N ASN A 16 8.02 -9.77 1.93
CA ASN A 16 7.50 -11.04 1.39
C ASN A 16 6.00 -10.99 1.02
N GLY A 17 5.33 -9.86 1.25
CA GLY A 17 3.89 -9.72 1.24
C GLY A 17 3.21 -10.31 2.48
N GLY A 18 1.88 -10.17 2.55
CA GLY A 18 1.08 -10.76 3.63
C GLY A 18 1.15 -10.01 4.97
N THR A 19 0.85 -10.72 6.05
CA THR A 19 0.65 -10.18 7.42
C THR A 19 1.91 -10.17 8.29
N THR A 20 2.98 -10.85 7.86
CA THR A 20 4.18 -11.05 8.69
C THR A 20 5.18 -9.93 8.47
N TYR A 21 5.77 -9.43 9.56
CA TYR A 21 6.84 -8.44 9.48
C TYR A 21 8.07 -9.04 8.81
N SER A 22 8.50 -8.41 7.72
CA SER A 22 9.63 -8.81 6.89
C SER A 22 10.21 -7.54 6.28
N PRO A 23 11.02 -6.76 7.02
CA PRO A 23 11.46 -5.46 6.54
C PRO A 23 12.32 -5.61 5.29
N TRP A 24 12.08 -4.77 4.29
CA TRP A 24 12.81 -4.79 3.04
C TRP A 24 13.02 -3.36 2.54
N HIS A 25 14.29 -3.01 2.32
CA HIS A 25 14.69 -1.74 1.74
C HIS A 25 15.03 -1.98 0.27
N THR A 26 14.28 -1.37 -0.64
CA THR A 26 14.38 -1.65 -2.08
C THR A 26 14.23 -0.40 -2.91
N THR A 27 14.74 -0.44 -4.14
CA THR A 27 14.45 0.59 -5.15
C THR A 27 12.98 0.53 -5.55
N CYS A 28 12.36 1.69 -5.75
CA CYS A 28 10.97 1.87 -6.10
C CYS A 28 10.77 3.11 -6.99
N GLU A 29 9.66 3.15 -7.72
CA GLU A 29 9.13 4.35 -8.35
C GLU A 29 7.85 4.74 -7.61
N GLN A 30 7.82 5.94 -7.03
CA GLN A 30 6.65 6.40 -6.27
C GLN A 30 5.72 7.21 -7.18
N LYS A 31 4.44 6.85 -7.22
CA LYS A 31 3.39 7.57 -7.94
C LYS A 31 2.31 8.00 -6.97
N GLU A 32 1.99 9.29 -6.95
CA GLU A 32 0.83 9.79 -6.21
C GLU A 32 -0.45 9.28 -6.87
N LEU A 33 -1.30 8.63 -6.08
CA LEU A 33 -2.65 8.26 -6.50
C LEU A 33 -3.60 9.36 -6.02
N ALA A 34 -4.38 9.94 -6.94
CA ALA A 34 -5.39 10.92 -6.56
C ALA A 34 -6.52 10.24 -5.76
N PRO A 35 -7.31 10.99 -4.96
CA PRO A 35 -8.52 10.43 -4.36
C PRO A 35 -9.49 9.92 -5.44
N GLY A 36 -9.78 8.62 -5.45
CA GLY A 36 -10.61 7.98 -6.46
C GLY A 36 -10.32 6.49 -6.58
N ASN A 37 -11.12 5.76 -7.38
CA ASN A 37 -10.88 4.34 -7.68
C ASN A 37 -9.67 4.18 -8.61
N HIS A 38 -8.46 4.45 -8.12
CA HIS A 38 -7.23 4.01 -8.78
C HIS A 38 -7.05 2.54 -8.44
N ARG A 39 -7.66 1.71 -9.27
CA ARG A 39 -7.46 0.26 -9.24
C ARG A 39 -6.10 -0.01 -9.91
N GLY A 40 -5.28 -0.87 -9.32
CA GLY A 40 -4.33 -1.61 -10.14
C GLY A 40 -5.14 -2.37 -11.18
N GLY A 41 -5.01 -2.02 -12.45
CA GLY A 41 -5.88 -2.49 -13.53
C GLY A 41 -6.00 -1.52 -14.70
N GLY A 42 -5.76 -2.02 -15.92
CA GLY A 42 -5.69 -1.21 -17.13
C GLY A 42 -4.30 -0.57 -17.32
N SER A 43 -3.26 -1.40 -17.40
CA SER A 43 -1.83 -1.04 -17.60
C SER A 43 -1.09 -0.36 -16.43
N VAL A 44 -1.75 -0.17 -15.29
CA VAL A 44 -1.11 0.34 -14.06
C VAL A 44 -1.09 -0.78 -13.02
N ASP A 45 0.11 -1.24 -12.70
CA ASP A 45 0.38 -2.19 -11.62
C ASP A 45 0.71 -1.41 -10.33
N VAL A 46 0.21 -1.88 -9.19
CA VAL A 46 0.45 -1.25 -7.88
C VAL A 46 1.09 -2.29 -6.97
N ASP A 47 2.42 -2.25 -6.90
CA ASP A 47 3.20 -3.20 -6.09
C ASP A 47 3.05 -2.98 -4.58
N ALA A 48 2.79 -1.73 -4.18
CA ALA A 48 2.73 -1.33 -2.79
C ALA A 48 1.91 -0.04 -2.59
N VAL A 49 1.45 0.19 -1.36
CA VAL A 49 0.79 1.43 -0.95
C VAL A 49 1.39 2.00 0.34
N THR A 50 1.40 3.33 0.44
CA THR A 50 1.64 4.05 1.70
C THR A 50 0.89 5.38 1.68
N PHE A 51 0.91 6.10 2.80
CA PHE A 51 0.51 7.49 2.89
C PHE A 51 1.75 8.36 3.12
N ALA A 52 1.83 9.50 2.44
CA ALA A 52 2.95 10.43 2.58
C ALA A 52 2.86 11.31 3.84
N ASP A 53 1.65 11.59 4.33
CA ASP A 53 1.40 12.62 5.34
C ASP A 53 0.93 12.07 6.70
N ARG A 54 0.46 10.82 6.76
CA ARG A 54 -0.20 10.25 7.94
C ARG A 54 0.08 8.76 8.12
N ASP A 55 0.08 8.32 9.37
CA ASP A 55 0.09 6.89 9.69
C ASP A 55 -1.26 6.27 9.31
N TYR A 56 -1.29 4.97 9.06
CA TYR A 56 -2.48 4.29 8.55
C TYR A 56 -2.62 2.89 9.13
N VAL A 57 -3.87 2.44 9.24
CA VAL A 57 -4.21 1.08 9.68
C VAL A 57 -4.21 0.15 8.47
N VAL A 58 -3.64 -1.04 8.62
CA VAL A 58 -3.61 -2.05 7.56
C VAL A 58 -4.34 -3.31 7.97
N LYS A 59 -5.17 -3.81 7.06
CA LYS A 59 -5.78 -5.13 7.12
C LYS A 59 -5.35 -5.91 5.87
N VAL A 60 -4.78 -7.09 6.05
CA VAL A 60 -4.33 -7.95 4.95
C VAL A 60 -5.10 -9.25 5.01
N ARG A 61 -5.79 -9.60 3.93
CA ARG A 61 -6.60 -10.83 3.78
C ARG A 61 -7.55 -11.04 4.96
N GLY A 62 -8.27 -9.98 5.33
CA GLY A 62 -9.19 -10.02 6.48
C GLY A 62 -8.53 -9.89 7.86
N THR A 63 -7.20 -9.98 7.97
CA THR A 63 -6.48 -9.90 9.25
C THR A 63 -6.02 -8.48 9.53
N LEU A 64 -6.45 -7.90 10.65
CA LEU A 64 -5.96 -6.61 11.11
C LEU A 64 -4.50 -6.74 11.53
N VAL A 65 -3.60 -6.09 10.77
CA VAL A 65 -2.17 -6.06 11.08
C VAL A 65 -1.86 -4.91 12.06
N GLY A 66 -2.62 -3.82 11.96
CA GLY A 66 -2.48 -2.64 12.81
C GLY A 66 -1.83 -1.46 12.09
N TRP A 67 -1.31 -0.52 12.87
CA TRP A 67 -0.78 0.74 12.38
C TRP A 67 0.55 0.58 11.64
N LYS A 68 0.71 1.37 10.59
CA LYS A 68 1.93 1.55 9.80
C LYS A 68 2.27 3.02 9.71
N THR A 69 3.56 3.28 9.84
CA THR A 69 4.13 4.62 9.77
C THR A 69 4.02 5.14 8.35
N LYS A 70 3.69 6.44 8.21
CA LYS A 70 3.75 7.14 6.93
C LYS A 70 5.08 6.91 6.21
N GLY A 71 5.05 6.76 4.89
CA GLY A 71 6.22 6.47 4.07
C GLY A 71 6.75 5.04 4.17
N VAL A 72 6.27 4.22 5.11
CA VAL A 72 6.55 2.78 5.13
C VAL A 72 5.47 2.07 4.30
N TRP A 73 5.93 1.28 3.34
CA TRP A 73 5.11 0.69 2.30
C TRP A 73 4.55 -0.67 2.72
N THR A 74 3.28 -0.88 2.37
CA THR A 74 2.59 -2.18 2.42
C THR A 74 2.61 -2.78 1.03
N ARG A 75 3.36 -3.87 0.86
CA ARG A 75 3.45 -4.62 -0.39
C ARG A 75 2.20 -5.46 -0.63
N LEU A 76 1.79 -5.53 -1.89
CA LEU A 76 0.77 -6.41 -2.44
C LEU A 76 1.42 -7.57 -3.22
N HIS A 77 0.71 -8.68 -3.35
CA HIS A 77 0.98 -9.71 -4.36
C HIS A 77 0.24 -9.42 -5.67
N ASP A 78 0.70 -10.07 -6.74
CA ASP A 78 0.15 -9.93 -8.10
C ASP A 78 -1.35 -10.25 -8.20
N ASP A 79 -1.89 -11.05 -7.27
CA ASP A 79 -3.31 -11.44 -7.19
C ASP A 79 -4.09 -10.66 -6.12
N GLU A 80 -3.49 -9.62 -5.56
CA GLU A 80 -4.08 -8.78 -4.52
C GLU A 80 -4.50 -7.41 -5.03
N HIS A 81 -5.52 -6.87 -4.38
CA HIS A 81 -5.98 -5.51 -4.53
C HIS A 81 -5.90 -4.79 -3.19
N VAL A 82 -5.80 -3.47 -3.22
CA VAL A 82 -5.94 -2.63 -2.04
C VAL A 82 -7.04 -1.60 -2.23
N VAL A 83 -7.82 -1.39 -1.18
CA VAL A 83 -8.76 -0.27 -1.08
C VAL A 83 -8.44 0.50 0.19
N CYS A 84 -8.26 1.80 0.06
CA CYS A 84 -8.03 2.68 1.19
C CYS A 84 -9.24 3.59 1.44
N PHE A 85 -9.66 3.69 2.70
CA PHE A 85 -10.86 4.41 3.15
C PHE A 85 -10.64 4.93 4.58
N LYS A 86 -11.59 5.73 5.09
CA LYS A 86 -11.63 6.07 6.52
C LYS A 86 -12.44 5.01 7.26
N ASN A 87 -11.89 4.42 8.32
CA ASN A 87 -12.61 3.48 9.16
C ASN A 87 -13.72 4.18 9.98
N SER A 88 -14.41 3.42 10.84
CA SER A 88 -15.48 3.95 11.71
C SER A 88 -15.01 5.04 12.67
N ASP A 89 -13.73 5.03 13.04
CA ASP A 89 -13.11 6.00 13.95
C ASP A 89 -12.58 7.25 13.21
N GLY A 90 -12.68 7.25 11.88
CA GLY A 90 -12.19 8.33 11.01
C GLY A 90 -10.72 8.20 10.61
N ASP A 91 -10.05 7.13 11.02
CA ASP A 91 -8.65 6.87 10.73
C ASP A 91 -8.45 6.36 9.30
N PRO A 92 -7.36 6.75 8.62
CA PRO A 92 -6.99 6.19 7.33
C PRO A 92 -6.67 4.69 7.47
N MET A 93 -7.34 3.88 6.66
CA MET A 93 -7.17 2.43 6.64
C MET A 93 -7.03 1.94 5.21
N CYS A 94 -6.17 0.93 4.99
CA CYS A 94 -6.08 0.19 3.74
C CYS A 94 -6.36 -1.30 3.99
N GLU A 95 -7.23 -1.87 3.18
CA GLU A 95 -7.53 -3.30 3.17
C GLU A 95 -6.98 -3.94 1.89
N VAL A 96 -6.07 -4.91 2.07
CA VAL A 96 -5.49 -5.74 1.02
C VAL A 96 -6.26 -7.07 0.95
N TYR A 97 -6.75 -7.46 -0.22
CA TYR A 97 -7.56 -8.66 -0.42
C TYR A 97 -7.36 -9.26 -1.82
N PHE A 98 -7.63 -10.56 -1.98
CA PHE A 98 -7.50 -11.24 -3.27
C PHE A 98 -8.56 -10.80 -4.28
N SER A 99 -8.23 -10.81 -5.57
CA SER A 99 -9.23 -10.76 -6.64
C SER A 99 -10.22 -11.91 -6.47
N ILE A 100 -11.50 -11.59 -6.28
CA ILE A 100 -12.57 -12.59 -6.41
C ILE A 100 -12.88 -12.66 -7.91
N ALA A 101 -12.71 -13.84 -8.51
CA ALA A 101 -13.12 -14.12 -9.88
C ALA A 101 -14.64 -13.99 -10.07
#